data_AF-A0A3D5NB77-F1
#
_entry.id   AF-A0A3D5NB77-F1
#
_cell.length_a   1.000
_cell.length_b   1.000
_cell.length_c   1.000
_cell.angle_alpha   90.00
_cell.angle_beta   90.00
_cell.angle_gamma   90.00
#
_symmetry.space_group_name_H-M   'P 1'
#
loop_
_entity.id
_entity.type
_entity.pdbx_description
1 polymer ?
#
loop_
_entity_poly.entity_id
_entity_poly.type
_entity_poly.pdbx_seq_one_letter_code
_entity_poly.pdbx_strand_id
1 'polypeptide(L)'
;RVTKWPQYFGRYLTENGIKSTEAYVKLAKDNGLDPSQMALAYINSRPFLTSNIIGATSMEQLKLNIGSAKITLSEDVLSEIENIHQTWPYPCP
;
A
#
# COMPACT_ATOMS: atom_id res chain seq x y z
N ARG A 1 -11.52 3.34 -5.61
CA ARG A 1 -12.69 2.99 -4.77
C ARG A 1 -13.08 4.13 -3.84
N VAL A 2 -12.14 4.72 -3.09
CA VAL A 2 -12.39 5.90 -2.24
C VAL A 2 -13.04 7.06 -3.00
N THR A 3 -12.59 7.32 -4.23
CA THR A 3 -13.17 8.34 -5.12
C THR A 3 -14.58 8.03 -5.62
N LYS A 4 -15.02 6.76 -5.60
CA LYS A 4 -16.35 6.34 -6.07
C LYS A 4 -17.36 6.19 -4.92
N TRP A 5 -16.90 5.75 -3.74
CA TRP A 5 -17.76 5.51 -2.58
C TRP A 5 -17.12 5.99 -1.27
N PRO A 6 -16.84 7.29 -1.11
CA PRO A 6 -16.08 7.83 0.00
C PRO A 6 -16.69 7.52 1.39
N GLN A 7 -18.01 7.36 1.47
CA GLN A 7 -18.74 7.07 2.71
C GLN A 7 -18.31 5.77 3.40
N TYR A 8 -17.73 4.82 2.68
CA TYR A 8 -17.29 3.54 3.24
C TYR A 8 -15.82 3.53 3.67
N PHE A 9 -15.07 4.61 3.44
CA PHE A 9 -13.61 4.64 3.63
C PHE A 9 -13.14 5.69 4.64
N GLY A 10 -14.04 6.22 5.50
CA GLY A 10 -13.70 7.25 6.49
C GLY A 10 -12.52 6.88 7.41
N ARG A 11 -12.35 5.59 7.74
CA ARG A 11 -11.21 5.06 8.51
C ARG A 11 -9.84 5.42 7.91
N TYR A 12 -9.73 5.56 6.59
CA TYR A 12 -8.47 5.85 5.89
C TYR A 12 -8.24 7.34 5.63
N LEU A 13 -9.22 8.19 5.96
CA LEU A 13 -9.21 9.63 5.68
C LEU A 13 -8.99 10.47 6.97
N THR A 14 -8.44 9.85 8.02
CA THR A 14 -7.95 10.58 9.19
C THR A 14 -6.69 11.37 8.86
N GLU A 15 -6.34 12.36 9.67
CA GLU A 15 -5.14 13.17 9.44
C GLU A 15 -3.87 12.31 9.35
N ASN A 16 -3.69 11.37 10.28
CA ASN A 16 -2.56 10.44 10.26
C ASN A 16 -2.65 9.41 9.12
N GLY A 17 -3.85 8.99 8.74
CA GLY A 17 -4.07 8.10 7.59
C GLY A 17 -3.64 8.75 6.27
N ILE A 18 -3.96 10.03 6.09
CA ILE A 18 -3.54 10.81 4.92
C ILE A 18 -2.02 11.01 4.93
N LYS A 19 -1.45 11.49 6.03
CA LYS A 19 0.01 11.72 6.16
C LYS A 19 0.84 10.46 5.91
N SER A 20 0.44 9.34 6.51
CA SER A 20 1.13 8.06 6.28
C SER A 20 0.97 7.56 4.83
N THR A 21 -0.22 7.69 4.24
CA THR A 21 -0.44 7.34 2.83
C THR A 21 0.45 8.16 1.91
N GLU A 22 0.55 9.47 2.12
CA GLU A 22 1.43 10.36 1.35
C GLU A 22 2.89 9.96 1.45
N ALA A 23 3.36 9.61 2.66
CA ALA A 23 4.73 9.13 2.88
C ALA A 23 5.02 7.84 2.10
N TYR A 24 4.13 6.84 2.17
CA TYR A 24 4.30 5.61 1.40
C TYR A 24 4.23 5.83 -0.11
N VAL A 25 3.33 6.71 -0.58
CA VAL A 25 3.24 7.06 -2.00
C VAL A 25 4.52 7.75 -2.48
N LYS A 26 5.11 8.62 -1.66
CA LYS A 26 6.39 9.27 -1.96
C LYS A 26 7.50 8.23 -2.04
N LEU A 27 7.61 7.34 -1.05
CA LEU A 27 8.60 6.26 -1.02
C LEU A 27 8.54 5.39 -2.29
N ALA A 28 7.34 4.98 -2.70
CA ALA A 28 7.16 4.19 -3.91
C ALA A 28 7.68 4.92 -5.16
N LYS A 29 7.29 6.18 -5.33
CA LYS A 29 7.70 7.00 -6.47
C LYS A 29 9.21 7.22 -6.52
N ASP A 30 9.83 7.52 -5.38
CA ASP A 30 11.28 7.73 -5.29
C ASP A 30 12.08 6.47 -5.67
N ASN A 31 11.47 5.29 -5.54
CA ASN A 31 12.06 3.99 -5.91
C ASN A 31 11.52 3.44 -7.24
N GLY A 32 10.80 4.25 -8.03
CA GLY A 32 10.28 3.83 -9.35
C GLY A 32 9.19 2.75 -9.29
N LEU A 33 8.50 2.61 -8.16
CA LEU A 33 7.43 1.65 -7.94
C LEU A 33 6.05 2.30 -8.09
N ASP A 34 5.07 1.54 -8.59
CA ASP A 34 3.66 1.91 -8.42
C ASP A 34 3.28 1.78 -6.92
N PRO A 35 2.66 2.79 -6.30
CA PRO A 35 2.32 2.73 -4.87
C PRO A 35 1.40 1.57 -4.50
N SER A 36 0.45 1.21 -5.37
CA SER A 36 -0.47 0.09 -5.12
C SER A 36 0.29 -1.23 -5.18
N GLN A 37 1.19 -1.37 -6.15
CA GLN A 37 2.03 -2.56 -6.26
C GLN A 37 2.99 -2.71 -5.09
N MET A 38 3.61 -1.62 -4.62
CA MET A 38 4.48 -1.64 -3.44
C MET A 38 3.72 -2.11 -2.19
N ALA A 39 2.52 -1.56 -1.95
CA ALA A 39 1.69 -1.94 -0.81
C ALA A 39 1.28 -3.42 -0.85
N LEU A 40 0.91 -3.92 -2.02
CA LEU A 40 0.52 -5.33 -2.19
C LEU A 40 1.73 -6.27 -2.08
N ALA A 41 2.88 -5.90 -2.64
CA ALA A 41 4.12 -6.67 -2.53
C ALA A 41 4.61 -6.75 -1.07
N TYR A 42 4.49 -5.66 -0.31
CA TYR A 42 4.79 -5.66 1.12
C TYR A 42 3.96 -6.71 1.87
N ILE A 43 2.64 -6.73 1.65
CA ILE A 43 1.75 -7.72 2.27
C ILE A 43 2.13 -9.14 1.82
N ASN A 44 2.35 -9.37 0.53
CA ASN A 44 2.73 -10.68 -0.02
C ASN A 44 4.03 -11.24 0.59
N SER A 45 4.93 -10.38 1.08
CA SER A 45 6.19 -10.81 1.70
C SER A 45 6.05 -11.34 3.14
N ARG A 46 4.88 -11.16 3.79
CA ARG A 46 4.71 -11.52 5.20
C ARG A 46 4.57 -13.02 5.39
N PRO A 47 5.32 -13.64 6.32
CA PRO A 47 5.40 -15.10 6.45
C PRO A 47 4.07 -15.76 6.90
N PHE A 48 3.18 -14.99 7.51
CA PHE A 48 1.87 -15.46 7.98
C PHE A 48 0.76 -15.33 6.93
N LEU A 49 1.04 -14.79 5.74
CA LEU A 49 0.02 -14.57 4.72
C LEU A 49 -0.07 -15.73 3.73
N THR A 50 -1.24 -16.34 3.61
CA THR A 50 -1.52 -17.36 2.57
C THR A 50 -1.97 -16.73 1.25
N SER A 51 -2.81 -15.69 1.31
CA SER A 51 -3.37 -15.04 0.11
C SER A 51 -3.73 -13.60 0.37
N ASN A 52 -3.60 -12.76 -0.66
CA ASN A 52 -3.94 -11.33 -0.64
C ASN A 52 -5.20 -11.08 -1.47
N ILE A 53 -6.26 -10.58 -0.83
CA ILE A 53 -7.53 -10.28 -1.51
C ILE A 53 -7.45 -8.87 -2.11
N ILE A 54 -7.32 -8.81 -3.44
CA ILE A 54 -7.24 -7.54 -4.18
C ILE A 54 -8.60 -7.07 -4.71
N GLY A 55 -8.80 -5.76 -4.75
CA GLY A 55 -10.00 -5.14 -5.32
C GLY A 55 -9.66 -4.21 -6.48
N ALA A 56 -10.37 -4.35 -7.60
CA ALA A 56 -10.21 -3.51 -8.79
C ALA A 56 -11.58 -3.12 -9.36
N THR A 57 -11.66 -1.93 -9.96
CA THR A 57 -12.86 -1.47 -10.70
C THR A 57 -12.61 -1.29 -12.19
N SER A 58 -11.42 -1.65 -12.67
CA SER A 58 -11.02 -1.67 -14.07
C SER A 58 -10.04 -2.81 -14.32
N MET A 59 -9.92 -3.23 -15.59
CA MET A 59 -8.96 -4.27 -15.99
C MET A 59 -7.51 -3.84 -15.82
N GLU A 60 -7.23 -2.54 -15.96
CA GLU A 60 -5.91 -1.97 -15.72
C GLU A 60 -5.50 -2.10 -14.25
N GLN A 61 -6.38 -1.71 -13.33
CA GLN A 61 -6.15 -1.89 -11.88
C GLN A 61 -5.95 -3.37 -11.53
N LEU A 62 -6.74 -4.27 -12.13
CA LEU A 62 -6.60 -5.70 -11.90
C LEU A 62 -5.23 -6.22 -12.36
N LYS A 63 -4.79 -5.83 -13.57
CA LYS A 63 -3.48 -6.20 -14.11
C LYS A 63 -2.34 -5.67 -13.24
N LEU A 64 -2.40 -4.40 -12.82
CA LEU A 64 -1.43 -3.79 -11.91
C LEU A 64 -1.37 -4.56 -10.58
N ASN A 65 -2.52 -4.81 -9.96
CA ASN A 65 -2.60 -5.47 -8.67
C ASN A 65 -2.07 -6.91 -8.72
N ILE A 66 -2.42 -7.70 -9.75
CA ILE A 66 -1.90 -9.07 -9.91
C ILE A 66 -0.38 -9.06 -10.17
N GLY A 67 0.12 -8.05 -10.88
CA GLY A 67 1.55 -7.87 -11.14
C GLY A 67 2.39 -7.74 -9.86
N SER A 68 1.81 -7.29 -8.74
CA SER A 68 2.50 -7.18 -7.45
C SER A 68 3.05 -8.51 -6.93
N ALA A 69 2.48 -9.65 -7.34
CA ALA A 69 2.96 -10.97 -6.95
C ALA A 69 4.38 -11.29 -7.49
N LYS A 70 4.87 -10.53 -8.47
CA LYS A 70 6.20 -10.70 -9.06
C LYS A 70 7.24 -9.70 -8.53
N ILE A 71 6.83 -8.80 -7.63
CA ILE A 71 7.70 -7.74 -7.11
C ILE A 71 8.31 -8.22 -5.80
N THR A 72 9.63 -8.12 -5.71
CA THR A 72 10.37 -8.24 -4.45
C THR A 72 10.86 -6.85 -4.07
N LEU A 73 10.49 -6.39 -2.88
CA LEU A 73 10.95 -5.10 -2.35
C LEU A 73 12.40 -5.22 -1.89
N SER A 74 13.21 -4.19 -2.13
CA SER A 74 14.58 -4.13 -1.60
C SER A 74 14.56 -3.95 -0.09
N GLU A 75 15.68 -4.31 0.55
CA GLU A 75 15.86 -4.11 2.00
C GLU A 75 15.75 -2.63 2.39
N ASP A 76 16.21 -1.72 1.53
CA ASP A 76 16.10 -0.27 1.76
C ASP A 76 14.63 0.18 1.79
N VAL A 77 13.81 -0.28 0.83
CA VAL A 77 12.38 0.04 0.79
C VAL A 77 11.66 -0.55 2.00
N LEU A 78 11.98 -1.78 2.38
CA LEU A 78 11.41 -2.41 3.58
C LEU A 78 11.77 -1.65 4.86
N SER A 79 13.02 -1.24 4.99
CA SER A 79 13.50 -0.46 6.15
C SER A 79 12.77 0.88 6.24
N GLU A 80 12.57 1.55 5.11
CA GLU A 80 11.87 2.84 5.11
C GLU A 80 10.35 2.68 5.35
N ILE A 81 9.74 1.58 4.92
CA ILE A 81 8.36 1.24 5.31
C ILE A 81 8.24 1.15 6.83
N GLU A 82 9.20 0.49 7.51
CA GLU A 82 9.21 0.40 8.97
C GLU A 82 9.42 1.76 9.64
N ASN A 83 10.29 2.63 9.10
CA ASN A 83 10.48 3.99 9.61
C ASN A 83 9.18 4.83 9.53
N ILE A 84 8.49 4.77 8.39
CA ILE A 84 7.19 5.42 8.21
C ILE A 84 6.17 4.86 9.21
N HIS A 85 6.15 3.54 9.41
CA HIS A 85 5.25 2.90 10.37
C HIS A 85 5.52 3.33 11.82
N GLN A 86 6.78 3.51 12.22
CA GLN A 86 7.14 4.01 13.56
C GLN A 86 6.67 5.45 13.78
N THR A 87 6.62 6.26 12.72
CA THR A 87 6.13 7.65 12.80
C THR A 87 4.61 7.71 12.97
N TRP A 88 3.88 6.83 12.26
CA TRP A 88 2.42 6.71 12.35
C TRP A 88 2.02 5.26 12.61
N PRO A 89 2.08 4.79 13.86
CA PRO A 89 1.71 3.43 14.19
C PRO A 89 0.19 3.26 14.10
N TYR A 90 -0.24 2.23 13.37
CA TYR A 90 -1.64 1.83 13.19
C TYR A 90 -2.63 3.00 12.98
N PRO A 91 -2.41 3.87 11.97
CA PRO A 91 -3.14 5.14 11.84
C PRO A 91 -4.60 4.95 11.41
N CYS A 92 -4.92 3.77 10.90
CA CYS A 92 -6.23 3.37 10.37
C CYS A 92 -6.61 1.99 10.97
N PRO A 93 -6.98 1.89 12.26
CA PRO A 93 -7.24 0.63 12.99
C PRO A 93 -8.63 0.04 12.76
#